data_AF-A0A1C6F5X2-F1
#
_entry.id   AF-A0A1C6F5X2-F1
#
_cell.length_a   1.000
_cell.length_b   1.000
_cell.length_c   1.000
_cell.angle_alpha   90.00
_cell.angle_beta   90.00
_cell.angle_gamma   90.00
#
_symmetry.space_group_name_H-M   'P 1'
#
loop_
_entity.id
_entity.type
_entity.pdbx_description
1 polymer ?
#
loop_
_entity_poly.entity_id
_entity_poly.type
_entity_poly.pdbx_seq_one_letter_code
_entity_poly.pdbx_strand_id
1 'polypeptide(L)' 'MKFAYRNREFWCKGYYVDTVGKNTKAIKEYIENQLKADRESDQISLDDPRDPFTGSK' A
#
# COMPACT_ATOMS: atom_id res chain seq x y z
N MET A 1 -0.80 12.51 -20.31
CA MET A 1 -0.11 12.06 -19.07
C MET A 1 -0.71 12.53 -17.76
N LYS A 2 -1.63 13.53 -17.72
CA LYS A 2 -2.10 14.17 -16.46
C LYS A 2 -2.79 13.24 -15.43
N PHE A 3 -3.17 12.02 -15.81
CA PHE A 3 -3.93 11.09 -14.96
C PHE A 3 -3.30 9.70 -14.79
N ALA A 4 -2.12 9.45 -15.36
CA ALA A 4 -1.52 8.11 -15.39
C ALA A 4 -1.17 7.54 -13.99
N TYR A 5 -1.02 8.41 -12.98
CA TYR A 5 -0.56 8.04 -11.64
C TYR A 5 -1.55 8.42 -10.52
N ARG A 6 -2.77 8.84 -10.85
CA ARG A 6 -3.75 9.33 -9.85
C ARG A 6 -4.21 8.27 -8.86
N ASN A 7 -4.03 6.98 -9.17
CA ASN A 7 -4.35 5.87 -8.26
C ASN A 7 -3.10 5.35 -7.50
N ARG A 8 -1.93 5.99 -7.67
CA ARG A 8 -0.68 5.56 -7.05
C ARG A 8 -0.27 6.55 -5.97
N GLU A 9 -0.69 6.28 -4.74
CA GLU A 9 -0.31 7.05 -3.55
C GLU A 9 0.73 6.26 -2.77
N PHE A 10 1.82 6.94 -2.36
CA PHE A 10 2.93 6.31 -1.62
C PHE A 10 2.49 5.72 -0.27
N TRP A 11 1.47 6.31 0.34
CA TRP A 11 0.90 5.86 1.60
C TRP A 11 -0.44 5.19 1.36
N CYS A 12 -0.66 4.07 2.06
CA CYS A 12 -1.97 3.46 2.21
C CYS A 12 -2.92 4.47 2.87
N LYS A 13 -4.20 4.45 2.50
CA LYS A 13 -5.20 5.44 2.97
C LYS A 13 -5.56 5.30 4.46
N GLY A 14 -5.23 4.17 5.09
CA GLY A 14 -5.51 3.88 6.49
C GLY A 14 -4.27 3.93 7.38
N TYR A 15 -4.46 4.26 8.66
CA TYR A 15 -3.44 4.15 9.70
C TYR A 15 -3.94 3.38 10.93
N TYR A 16 -3.02 2.70 11.61
CA TYR A 16 -3.25 2.07 12.91
C TYR A 16 -2.43 2.79 13.98
N VAL A 17 -3.06 3.12 15.11
CA VAL A 17 -2.43 3.78 16.25
C VAL A 17 -2.74 2.96 17.49
N ASP A 18 -1.69 2.67 18.26
CA ASP A 18 -1.79 1.98 19.54
C ASP A 18 -1.15 2.84 20.64
N THR A 19 -1.69 2.74 21.86
CA THR A 19 -1.17 3.46 23.03
C THR A 19 -0.08 2.63 23.72
N VAL A 20 0.47 3.08 24.86
CA VAL A 20 1.64 2.47 25.50
C VAL A 20 1.35 1.04 25.98
N GLY A 21 1.54 0.08 25.07
CA GLY A 21 1.25 -1.35 25.25
C GLY A 21 1.14 -2.03 23.89
N LYS A 22 2.28 -2.21 23.19
CA LYS A 22 2.33 -2.74 21.82
C LYS A 22 1.56 -4.07 21.70
N ASN A 23 0.39 -4.04 21.08
CA ASN A 23 -0.35 -5.25 20.75
C ASN A 23 0.12 -5.79 19.39
N THR A 24 1.18 -6.60 19.42
CA THR A 24 1.80 -7.19 18.21
C THR A 24 0.81 -7.97 17.34
N LYS A 25 -0.20 -8.62 17.94
CA LYS A 25 -1.22 -9.38 17.21
C LYS A 25 -2.10 -8.43 16.37
N ALA A 26 -2.59 -7.37 16.98
CA ALA A 26 -3.46 -6.39 16.30
C ALA A 26 -2.71 -5.66 15.18
N ILE A 27 -1.43 -5.33 15.38
CA ILE A 27 -0.58 -4.71 14.35
C ILE A 27 -0.42 -5.66 13.15
N LYS A 28 -0.17 -6.96 13.40
CA LYS A 28 -0.01 -7.95 12.33
C LYS A 28 -1.30 -8.13 11.51
N GLU A 29 -2.43 -8.30 12.19
CA GLU A 29 -3.74 -8.42 11.54
C GLU A 29 -4.08 -7.16 10.73
N TYR A 30 -3.74 -5.97 11.24
CA TYR A 30 -3.96 -4.71 10.53
C TYR A 30 -3.15 -4.64 9.22
N ILE A 31 -1.86 -4.97 9.26
CA ILE A 31 -0.98 -4.96 8.07
C ILE A 31 -1.49 -5.96 7.02
N GLU A 32 -1.86 -7.18 7.42
CA GLU A 32 -2.36 -8.20 6.48
C GLU A 32 -3.65 -7.75 5.77
N ASN A 33 -4.59 -7.17 6.51
CA ASN A 33 -5.84 -6.66 5.94
C ASN A 33 -5.59 -5.45 5.02
N GLN A 34 -4.67 -4.56 5.39
CA GLN A 34 -4.29 -3.41 4.58
C GLN A 34 -3.66 -3.84 3.25
N LEU A 35 -2.69 -4.76 3.28
CA LEU A 35 -2.05 -5.29 2.06
C LEU A 35 -3.05 -5.94 1.11
N LYS A 36 -4.08 -6.62 1.64
CA LYS A 36 -5.16 -7.20 0.85
C LYS A 36 -6.01 -6.11 0.19
N ALA A 37 -6.46 -5.12 0.95
CA ALA A 37 -7.27 -4.02 0.44
C ALA A 37 -6.52 -3.17 -0.60
N ASP A 38 -5.23 -2.90 -0.39
CA ASP A 38 -4.40 -2.13 -1.32
C ASP A 38 -4.15 -2.88 -2.63
N ARG A 39 -4.07 -4.22 -2.58
CA ARG A 39 -4.02 -5.09 -3.77
C ARG A 39 -5.34 -5.04 -4.55
N GLU A 40 -6.48 -5.11 -3.86
CA GLU A 40 -7.81 -5.04 -4.49
C GLU A 40 -8.11 -3.64 -5.06
N SER A 41 -7.52 -2.59 -4.51
CA SER A 41 -7.68 -1.20 -4.97
C SER A 41 -6.72 -0.81 -6.12
N ASP A 42 -5.92 -1.75 -6.64
CA ASP A 42 -4.85 -1.51 -7.63
C ASP A 42 -3.89 -0.38 -7.20
N GLN A 43 -3.71 -0.18 -5.90
CA GLN A 43 -2.81 0.85 -5.36
C GLN A 43 -1.34 0.40 -5.44
N ILE A 44 -1.11 -0.91 -5.38
CA ILE A 44 0.20 -1.53 -5.45
C ILE A 44 0.65 -1.63 -6.92
N SER A 45 1.71 -0.92 -7.30
CA SER A 45 2.24 -0.94 -8.68
C SER A 45 3.14 -2.13 -9.01
N LEU A 46 3.37 -3.05 -8.06
CA LEU A 46 4.31 -4.17 -8.20
C LEU A 46 4.04 -5.05 -9.44
N ASP A 47 2.78 -5.13 -9.88
CA ASP A 47 2.34 -5.95 -11.00
C ASP A 47 2.00 -5.13 -12.27
N ASP A 48 2.28 -3.82 -12.30
CA ASP A 48 1.93 -2.97 -13.45
C ASP A 48 2.96 -3.12 -14.60
N PRO A 49 2.55 -3.58 -15.80
CA PRO A 49 3.45 -3.78 -16.95
C PRO A 49 4.09 -2.49 -17.48
N ARG A 50 3.63 -1.32 -17.05
CA ARG A 50 4.09 0.01 -17.49
C ARG A 50 4.69 0.80 -16.34
N ASP A 51 5.12 0.16 -15.24
CA ASP A 51 5.72 0.88 -14.12
C ASP A 51 7.02 1.61 -14.53
N PRO A 52 7.03 2.97 -14.59
CA PRO A 52 8.21 3.73 -14.98
C PRO A 52 9.33 3.67 -13.93
N PHE A 53 9.08 3.10 -12.75
CA PHE A 53 10.07 2.91 -11.69
C PHE A 53 10.72 1.52 -11.71
N THR A 54 10.36 0.67 -12.68
CA THR A 54 11.20 -0.48 -13.05
C THR A 54 12.43 0.06 -13.75
N GLY A 55 13.43 0.47 -12.97
CA GLY A 55 14.70 0.97 -13.46
C GLY A 55 15.33 -0.06 -14.40
N SER A 56 15.08 0.07 -15.69
CA SER A 56 15.91 -0.53 -16.71
C SER A 56 17.28 0.12 -16.57
N LYS A 57 18.27 -0.73 -16.34
CA LYS A 57 19.68 -0.34 -16.27
C LYS A 57 20.20 -0.07 -17.67
#